data_AF-A0AB36YJC3-F1
#
_entry.id   AF-A0AB36YJC3-F1
#
_cell.length_a   1.000
_cell.length_b   1.000
_cell.length_c   1.000
_cell.angle_alpha   90.00
_cell.angle_beta   90.00
_cell.angle_gamma   90.00
#
_symmetry.space_group_name_H-M   'P 1'
#
loop_
_entity.id
_entity.type
_entity.pdbx_description
1 polymer ?
#
loop_
_entity_poly.entity_id
_entity_poly.type
_entity_poly.pdbx_seq_one_letter_code
_entity_poly.pdbx_strand_id
1 'polypeptide(L)'
;IGTGHWLSLLLCWRPRWPKVIREAGLPGKPVPPVTTLGDYPPAIQARLLANADRWQLKPGKRPAKKPRKPRRSKAQEKPAAPNE
;
A
#
# COMPACT_ATOMS: atom_id res chain seq x y z
N ILE A 1 24.17 -13.89 -8.71
CA ILE A 1 22.97 -13.05 -8.89
C ILE A 1 23.29 -12.10 -10.04
N GLY A 2 22.92 -12.51 -11.26
CA GLY A 2 23.46 -11.96 -12.51
C GLY A 2 22.70 -10.74 -13.03
N THR A 3 23.30 -10.08 -14.01
CA THR A 3 22.77 -8.93 -14.77
C THR A 3 21.32 -9.08 -15.23
N GLY A 4 20.84 -10.31 -15.47
CA GLY A 4 19.42 -10.58 -15.78
C GLY A 4 18.43 -10.15 -14.69
N HIS A 5 18.80 -10.28 -13.40
CA HIS A 5 17.98 -9.78 -12.30
C HIS A 5 17.90 -8.24 -12.34
N TRP A 6 19.03 -7.59 -12.61
CA TRP A 6 19.11 -6.13 -12.70
C TRP A 6 18.33 -5.58 -13.90
N LEU A 7 18.40 -6.24 -15.06
CA LEU A 7 17.56 -5.94 -16.22
C LEU A 7 16.07 -6.14 -15.92
N SER A 8 15.70 -7.20 -15.19
CA SER A 8 14.29 -7.44 -14.84
C SER A 8 13.70 -6.38 -13.92
N LEU A 9 14.52 -5.79 -13.04
CA LEU A 9 14.14 -4.65 -12.20
C LEU A 9 14.05 -3.36 -13.01
N LEU A 10 15.00 -3.10 -13.92
CA LEU A 10 15.00 -1.91 -14.79
C LEU A 10 13.86 -1.92 -15.81
N LEU A 11 13.54 -3.09 -16.36
CA LEU A 11 12.42 -3.25 -17.28
C LEU A 11 11.06 -3.08 -16.61
N CYS A 12 11.03 -2.79 -15.29
CA CYS A 12 9.88 -2.28 -14.51
C CYS A 12 8.57 -2.64 -15.21
N TRP A 13 8.29 -3.94 -15.29
CA TRP A 13 7.18 -4.46 -16.08
C TRP A 13 5.96 -3.63 -15.70
N ARG A 14 5.48 -2.78 -16.62
CA ARG A 14 4.27 -2.00 -16.34
C ARG A 14 3.20 -3.05 -16.10
N PRO A 15 2.58 -3.12 -14.91
CA PRO A 15 1.51 -4.06 -14.68
C PRO A 15 0.44 -3.77 -15.73
N ARG A 16 0.32 -4.68 -16.72
CA ARG A 16 -0.61 -4.52 -17.83
C ARG A 16 -1.97 -4.95 -17.30
N TRP A 17 -2.60 -4.03 -16.58
CA TRP A 17 -3.91 -4.25 -15.98
C TRP A 17 -4.91 -4.68 -17.07
N PRO A 18 -5.62 -5.81 -16.88
CA PRO A 18 -6.71 -6.22 -17.74
C PRO A 18 -7.70 -5.07 -17.93
N LYS A 19 -8.28 -4.95 -19.14
CA LYS A 19 -9.19 -3.86 -19.49
C LYS A 19 -10.30 -3.69 -18.44
N VAL A 20 -10.85 -4.79 -17.92
CA VAL A 20 -11.87 -4.79 -16.86
C VAL A 20 -11.48 -3.99 -15.60
N ILE A 21 -10.22 -4.05 -15.16
CA ILE A 21 -9.75 -3.29 -13.98
C ILE A 21 -9.48 -1.84 -14.33
N ARG A 22 -8.96 -1.58 -15.53
CA ARG A 22 -8.75 -0.20 -16.03
C ARG A 22 -10.05 0.57 -16.20
N GLU A 23 -11.12 -0.18 -16.41
CA GLU A 23 -12.45 0.34 -16.69
C GLU A 23 -13.33 0.38 -15.44
N ALA A 24 -12.96 -0.33 -14.37
CA ALA A 24 -13.63 -0.24 -13.08
C ALA A 24 -13.57 1.21 -12.56
N GLY A 25 -14.74 1.82 -12.33
CA GLY A 25 -14.87 3.17 -11.79
C GLY A 25 -14.92 4.31 -12.82
N LEU A 26 -14.89 4.02 -14.13
CA LEU A 26 -15.23 5.04 -15.14
C LEU A 26 -16.72 5.38 -15.10
N PRO A 27 -17.10 6.66 -15.33
CA PRO A 27 -18.50 7.07 -15.37
C PRO A 27 -19.25 6.29 -16.46
N GLY A 28 -20.37 5.67 -16.09
CA GLY A 28 -21.22 4.88 -17.00
C GLY A 28 -20.90 3.38 -17.08
N LYS A 29 -19.90 2.86 -16.34
CA LYS A 29 -19.63 1.42 -16.27
C LYS A 29 -20.26 0.79 -15.01
N PRO A 30 -20.77 -0.45 -15.08
CA PRO A 30 -21.32 -1.10 -13.91
C PRO A 30 -20.22 -1.28 -12.86
N VAL A 31 -20.49 -0.81 -11.65
CA VAL A 31 -19.64 -1.06 -10.51
C VAL A 31 -19.63 -2.58 -10.29
N PRO A 32 -18.45 -3.24 -10.22
CA PRO A 32 -18.40 -4.66 -9.98
C PRO A 32 -19.07 -4.98 -8.64
N PRO A 33 -19.82 -6.10 -8.55
CA PRO A 33 -20.43 -6.49 -7.29
C PRO A 33 -19.36 -6.64 -6.22
N VAL A 34 -19.67 -6.19 -5.01
CA VAL A 34 -18.77 -6.34 -3.87
C VAL A 34 -18.63 -7.84 -3.60
N THR A 35 -17.40 -8.34 -3.65
CA THR A 35 -17.13 -9.75 -3.31
C THR A 35 -17.52 -10.01 -1.86
N THR A 36 -18.41 -10.96 -1.65
CA THR A 36 -18.86 -11.44 -0.34
C THR A 36 -18.09 -12.71 0.02
N LEU A 37 -18.10 -13.10 1.30
CA LEU A 37 -17.44 -14.33 1.76
C LEU A 37 -17.86 -15.58 0.94
N GLY A 38 -19.12 -15.63 0.51
CA GLY A 38 -19.67 -16.74 -0.28
C GLY A 38 -19.08 -16.90 -1.69
N ASP A 39 -18.41 -15.88 -2.23
CA ASP A 39 -17.80 -15.96 -3.57
C ASP A 39 -16.48 -16.75 -3.57
N TYR A 40 -15.92 -17.04 -2.39
CA TYR A 40 -14.66 -17.75 -2.24
C TYR A 40 -14.88 -19.25 -1.96
N PRO A 41 -13.95 -20.14 -2.37
CA PRO A 41 -14.01 -21.55 -1.98
C PRO A 41 -13.85 -21.73 -0.45
N PRO A 42 -14.41 -22.81 0.14
CA PRO A 42 -14.52 -22.96 1.60
C PRO A 42 -13.18 -22.90 2.33
N ALA A 43 -12.10 -23.39 1.71
CA ALA A 43 -10.75 -23.31 2.27
C ALA A 43 -10.27 -21.86 2.46
N ILE A 44 -10.65 -20.96 1.55
CA ILE A 44 -10.31 -19.54 1.63
C ILE A 44 -11.23 -18.83 2.61
N GLN A 45 -12.52 -19.18 2.64
CA GLN A 45 -13.46 -18.66 3.64
C GLN A 45 -12.97 -18.90 5.07
N ALA A 46 -12.56 -20.13 5.39
CA ALA A 46 -12.04 -20.48 6.71
C ALA A 46 -10.80 -19.66 7.08
N ARG A 47 -9.90 -19.44 6.12
CA ARG A 47 -8.70 -18.60 6.32
C ARG A 47 -9.04 -17.13 6.51
N LEU A 48 -10.04 -16.60 5.80
CA LEU A 48 -10.49 -15.22 5.94
C LEU A 48 -11.14 -15.01 7.31
N LEU A 49 -12.00 -15.94 7.75
CA LEU A 49 -12.62 -15.90 9.08
C LEU A 49 -11.59 -16.04 10.20
N ALA A 50 -10.61 -16.92 10.06
CA ALA A 50 -9.55 -17.11 11.05
C ALA A 50 -8.62 -15.89 11.21
N ASN A 51 -8.59 -14.98 10.23
CA ASN A 51 -7.83 -13.73 10.28
C ASN A 51 -8.74 -12.49 10.44
N ALA A 52 -10.04 -12.67 10.66
CA ALA A 52 -10.98 -11.57 10.74
C ALA A 52 -10.68 -10.63 11.92
N ASP A 53 -10.13 -11.17 13.00
CA ASP A 53 -9.63 -10.43 14.18
C ASP A 53 -8.61 -9.36 13.80
N ARG A 54 -7.69 -9.67 12.88
CA ARG A 54 -6.65 -8.74 12.41
C ARG A 54 -7.24 -7.59 11.60
N TRP A 55 -8.39 -7.81 10.98
CA TRP A 55 -9.00 -6.92 9.99
C TRP A 55 -10.25 -6.23 10.53
N GLN A 56 -10.56 -6.37 11.83
CA GLN A 56 -11.61 -5.62 12.49
C GLN A 56 -11.35 -4.11 12.35
N LEU A 57 -11.85 -3.53 11.25
CA LEU A 57 -12.23 -2.14 11.16
C LEU A 57 -13.34 -1.98 12.20
N LYS A 58 -12.97 -1.70 13.45
CA LYS A 58 -13.94 -1.39 14.51
C LYS A 58 -14.94 -0.39 13.95
N PRO A 59 -16.21 -0.78 13.71
CA PRO A 59 -17.18 0.14 13.14
C PRO A 59 -17.30 1.30 14.12
N GLY A 60 -16.85 2.49 13.69
CA GLY A 60 -16.90 3.71 14.48
C GLY A 60 -15.56 4.35 14.87
N LYS A 61 -14.39 3.73 14.66
CA LYS A 61 -13.10 4.44 14.89
C LYS A 61 -12.15 4.37 13.71
N ARG A 62 -12.10 5.46 12.94
CA ARG A 62 -10.99 5.74 12.02
C ARG A 62 -9.69 5.64 12.83
N PRO A 63 -8.73 4.78 12.47
CA PRO A 63 -7.45 4.74 13.15
C PRO A 63 -6.81 6.14 13.08
N ALA A 64 -6.46 6.69 14.24
CA ALA A 64 -5.88 8.02 14.32
C ALA A 64 -4.62 8.07 13.45
N LYS A 65 -4.53 9.05 12.55
CA LYS A 65 -3.33 9.27 11.74
C LYS A 65 -2.17 9.50 12.72
N LYS A 66 -1.20 8.58 12.75
CA LYS A 66 0.04 8.77 13.51
C LYS A 66 0.67 10.11 13.07
N PRO A 67 0.95 11.05 13.99
CA PRO A 67 1.60 12.29 13.62
C PRO A 67 2.97 11.98 13.02
N ARG A 68 3.26 12.56 11.87
CA ARG A 68 4.57 12.45 11.23
C ARG A 68 5.59 13.12 12.14
N LYS A 69 6.61 12.39 12.59
CA LYS A 69 7.75 12.98 13.31
C LYS A 69 8.41 14.02 12.39
N PRO A 70 8.58 15.28 12.80
CA PRO A 70 9.33 16.24 12.01
C PRO A 70 10.79 15.76 11.92
N ARG A 71 11.32 15.68 10.69
CA ARG A 71 12.76 15.48 10.47
C ARG A 71 13.47 16.72 11.00
N ARG A 72 14.28 16.55 12.04
CA ARG A 72 15.19 17.60 12.53
C ARG A 72 16.25 17.81 11.45
N SER A 73 16.21 18.94 10.75
CA SER A 73 17.28 19.36 9.83
C SER A 73 18.52 19.67 10.68
N LYS A 74 19.54 18.82 10.58
CA LYS A 74 20.84 19.06 11.21
C LYS A 74 21.60 20.05 10.33
N ALA A 75 21.31 21.34 10.46
CA ALA A 75 22.01 22.39 9.75
C ALA A 75 22.08 23.64 10.62
N GLN A 76 23.18 23.76 11.36
CA GLN A 76 23.97 24.98 11.58
C GLN A 76 24.80 24.81 12.86
N GLU A 77 26.02 24.28 12.68
CA GLU A 77 27.12 24.52 13.61
C GLU A 77 28.21 25.20 12.78
N LYS A 78 28.24 26.54 12.85
CA LYS A 78 29.35 27.34 12.34
C LYS A 78 30.38 27.39 13.48
N PRO A 79 31.61 26.90 13.32
CA PRO A 79 32.64 27.09 14.33
C PRO A 79 33.08 28.56 14.30
N ALA A 80 33.10 29.20 15.47
CA ALA A 80 33.71 30.51 15.67
C ALA A 80 35.24 30.37 15.55
N ALA A 81 35.86 31.27 14.78
CA ALA A 81 37.31 31.36 14.67
C ALA A 81 37.95 31.82 16.00
N PRO A 82 39.18 31.40 16.31
CA PRO A 82 39.91 31.86 17.49
C PRO A 82 40.58 33.22 17.20
N ASN A 83 40.48 34.18 18.13
CA ASN A 83 41.36 35.35 18.15
C ASN A 83 42.44 35.16 19.21
N GLU A 84 43.66 35.54 18.83
CA GLU A 84 44.88 35.66 19.64
C GLU A 84 44.73 36.56 20.87
#